data_AF-A0A523HJS5-F1
#
_entry.id   AF-A0A523HJS5-F1
#
_cell.length_a   1.000
_cell.length_b   1.000
_cell.length_c   1.000
_cell.angle_alpha   90.00
_cell.angle_beta   90.00
_cell.angle_gamma   90.00
#
_symmetry.space_group_name_H-M   'P 1'
#
loop_
_entity.id
_entity.type
_entity.pdbx_description
1 polymer ?
#
loop_
_entity_poly.entity_id
_entity_poly.type
_entity_poly.pdbx_seq_one_letter_code
_entity_poly.pdbx_strand_id
1 'polypeptide(L)'
;MKRSIFSLALVPFVLVLAACTKEVVASPTRVTSPTPTLAPATSPTPTLEPSPTVSPTLTLYEKFTTRANGICKEANEQVSALTYPIEGQISEVEAAGSYQEIAEYLEKVVTIEGTALDQLRPLPPPKEEAEIFGEFLSALGEFIELVRREAGDLRAGNLTGYEDSVQRGHAVEAEMSLLASQAGIRHCGLMGAP
;
A
#
# COMPACT_ATOMS: atom_id res chain seq x y z
N MET A 1 20.71 29.18 32.12
CA MET A 1 20.68 27.71 32.25
C MET A 1 20.98 27.11 30.88
N LYS A 2 22.24 26.72 30.64
CA LYS A 2 22.68 25.99 29.45
C LYS A 2 22.20 24.54 29.62
N ARG A 3 21.20 24.10 28.85
CA ARG A 3 20.87 22.68 28.78
C ARG A 3 21.89 22.02 27.88
N SER A 4 22.69 21.13 28.48
CA SER A 4 23.65 20.26 27.81
C SER A 4 22.93 19.51 26.70
N ILE A 5 23.46 19.65 25.49
CA ILE A 5 23.09 18.89 24.30
C ILE A 5 23.55 17.46 24.57
N PHE A 6 22.61 16.61 24.99
CA PHE A 6 22.84 15.17 25.11
C PHE A 6 23.01 14.63 23.69
N SER A 7 24.26 14.31 23.37
CA SER A 7 24.65 13.49 22.23
C SER A 7 24.11 12.07 22.49
N LEU A 8 22.89 11.81 22.03
CA LEU A 8 22.32 10.47 21.88
C LEU A 8 22.54 10.05 20.43
N ALA A 9 23.73 9.49 20.19
CA ALA A 9 23.93 8.57 19.08
C ALA A 9 23.10 7.30 19.34
N LEU A 10 22.55 6.69 18.29
CA LEU A 10 21.54 5.60 18.22
C LEU A 10 20.12 6.19 18.07
N VAL A 11 19.46 6.20 16.91
CA VAL A 11 19.26 5.13 15.91
C VAL A 11 19.00 5.75 14.52
N PRO A 12 19.81 5.51 13.48
CA PRO A 12 19.49 5.93 12.13
C PRO A 12 18.64 4.85 11.45
N PHE A 13 17.35 4.76 11.76
CA PHE A 13 16.50 3.70 11.17
C PHE A 13 15.00 4.05 11.09
N VAL A 14 14.65 5.30 10.76
CA VAL A 14 13.24 5.70 10.55
C VAL A 14 13.05 6.36 9.18
N LEU A 15 13.69 5.80 8.14
CA LEU A 15 13.55 6.30 6.77
C LEU A 15 13.62 5.17 5.75
N VAL A 16 12.73 4.19 5.89
CA VAL A 16 12.52 3.14 4.88
C VAL A 16 11.20 3.30 4.13
N LEU A 17 10.38 4.32 4.44
CA LEU A 17 9.04 4.47 3.84
C LEU A 17 8.98 5.34 2.56
N ALA A 18 10.08 5.92 2.07
CA ALA A 18 10.03 6.82 0.90
C ALA A 18 11.01 6.49 -0.25
N ALA A 19 11.72 5.35 -0.22
CA ALA A 19 12.86 5.11 -1.13
C ALA A 19 12.85 3.79 -1.93
N CYS A 20 11.68 3.18 -2.17
CA CYS A 20 11.61 1.95 -2.96
C CYS A 20 10.74 2.06 -4.23
N THR A 21 10.98 3.06 -5.09
CA THR A 21 10.52 3.03 -6.49
C THR A 21 11.52 3.68 -7.45
N LYS A 22 12.63 2.98 -7.73
CA LYS A 22 13.42 3.27 -8.93
C LYS A 22 14.09 2.02 -9.47
N GLU A 23 13.29 1.09 -9.96
CA GLU A 23 13.81 0.01 -10.79
C GLU A 23 14.02 0.52 -12.22
N VAL A 24 15.29 0.53 -12.63
CA VAL A 24 15.76 0.88 -13.96
C VAL A 24 15.39 -0.25 -14.91
N VAL A 25 14.34 -0.05 -15.72
CA VAL A 25 14.00 -0.96 -16.82
C VAL A 25 15.06 -0.84 -17.92
N ALA A 26 16.01 -1.77 -17.92
CA ALA A 26 16.94 -1.95 -19.04
C ALA A 26 16.17 -2.50 -20.25
N SER A 27 16.08 -1.69 -21.31
CA SER A 27 15.42 -2.02 -22.57
C SER A 27 16.32 -2.92 -23.43
N PRO A 28 15.92 -4.14 -23.83
CA PRO A 28 16.72 -4.93 -24.78
C PRO A 28 16.44 -4.51 -26.22
N THR A 29 17.46 -3.93 -26.85
CA THR A 29 17.55 -3.63 -28.29
C THR A 29 17.41 -4.92 -29.12
N ARG A 30 16.31 -5.08 -29.88
CA ARG A 30 16.20 -6.14 -30.89
C ARG A 30 16.72 -5.68 -32.24
N VAL A 31 17.65 -6.46 -32.78
CA VAL A 31 18.24 -6.38 -34.11
C VAL A 31 17.21 -6.80 -35.17
N THR A 32 17.00 -5.96 -36.19
CA THR A 32 16.21 -6.27 -37.38
C THR A 32 17.06 -6.95 -38.45
N SER A 33 16.61 -8.09 -38.96
CA SER A 33 17.09 -8.68 -40.22
C SER A 33 15.88 -8.95 -41.14
N PRO A 34 15.87 -8.45 -42.39
CA PRO A 34 14.77 -8.70 -43.31
C PRO A 34 15.04 -9.91 -44.23
N THR A 35 13.96 -10.38 -44.89
CA THR A 35 13.92 -11.16 -46.16
C THR A 35 13.80 -12.70 -46.00
N PRO A 36 13.14 -13.47 -46.91
CA PRO A 36 12.23 -13.16 -48.02
C PRO A 36 10.82 -13.80 -47.95
N THR A 37 9.95 -13.26 -48.80
CA THR A 37 8.64 -13.76 -49.25
C THR A 37 8.69 -15.16 -49.84
N LEU A 38 7.81 -16.05 -49.37
CA LEU A 38 7.35 -17.23 -50.11
C LEU A 38 5.82 -17.33 -49.99
N ALA A 39 5.14 -17.26 -51.13
CA ALA A 39 3.73 -17.60 -51.27
C ALA A 39 3.60 -19.10 -51.54
N PRO A 40 2.68 -19.79 -50.85
CA PRO A 40 1.86 -20.73 -51.61
C PRO A 40 0.41 -20.87 -51.15
N ALA A 41 -0.42 -21.12 -52.18
CA ALA A 41 -1.59 -21.99 -52.20
C ALA A 41 -2.73 -21.76 -51.19
N THR A 42 -3.77 -21.08 -51.67
CA THR A 42 -5.12 -21.06 -51.08
C THR A 42 -5.76 -22.45 -51.17
N SER A 43 -5.68 -23.22 -50.08
CA SER A 43 -6.58 -24.33 -49.80
C SER A 43 -7.80 -23.79 -49.04
N PRO A 44 -9.05 -24.16 -49.40
CA PRO A 44 -10.22 -23.77 -48.61
C PRO A 44 -10.19 -24.52 -47.27
N THR A 45 -9.68 -23.84 -46.24
CA THR A 45 -9.75 -24.29 -44.85
C THR A 45 -11.23 -24.44 -44.47
N PRO A 46 -11.67 -25.59 -43.92
CA PRO A 46 -13.01 -25.71 -43.38
C PRO A 46 -13.20 -24.66 -42.29
N THR A 47 -14.19 -23.79 -42.47
CA THR A 47 -14.63 -22.83 -41.46
C THR A 47 -15.14 -23.62 -40.26
N LEU A 48 -14.28 -23.81 -39.27
CA LEU A 48 -14.69 -24.31 -37.96
C LEU A 48 -15.60 -23.25 -37.35
N GLU A 49 -16.84 -23.65 -37.10
CA GLU A 49 -17.83 -22.88 -36.37
C GLU A 49 -17.20 -22.40 -35.04
N PRO A 50 -17.26 -21.09 -34.72
CA PRO A 50 -16.69 -20.57 -33.49
C PRO A 50 -17.42 -21.21 -32.31
N SER A 51 -16.73 -22.11 -31.61
CA SER A 51 -17.18 -22.68 -30.36
C SER A 51 -17.52 -21.53 -29.40
N PRO A 52 -18.70 -21.55 -28.74
CA PRO A 52 -19.07 -20.48 -27.83
C PRO A 52 -18.02 -20.37 -26.74
N THR A 53 -17.34 -19.23 -26.68
CA THR A 53 -16.42 -18.89 -25.60
C THR A 53 -17.23 -18.76 -24.31
N VAL A 54 -17.31 -19.85 -23.54
CA VAL A 54 -17.89 -19.81 -22.20
C VAL A 54 -16.93 -19.03 -21.32
N SER A 55 -17.33 -17.80 -20.96
CA SER A 55 -16.54 -16.98 -20.04
C SER A 55 -16.55 -17.64 -18.66
N PRO A 56 -15.38 -17.84 -18.02
CA PRO A 56 -15.32 -18.50 -16.72
C PRO A 56 -16.12 -17.69 -15.69
N THR A 57 -17.01 -18.38 -14.96
CA THR A 57 -17.70 -17.79 -13.81
C THR A 57 -16.75 -17.80 -12.62
N LEU A 58 -16.38 -16.62 -12.12
CA LEU A 58 -15.54 -16.51 -10.93
C LEU A 58 -16.21 -17.13 -9.71
N THR A 59 -15.41 -17.83 -8.91
CA THR A 59 -15.76 -18.33 -7.58
C THR A 59 -16.04 -17.18 -6.62
N LEU A 60 -16.70 -17.48 -5.49
CA LEU A 60 -16.96 -16.47 -4.45
C LEU A 60 -15.65 -15.91 -3.87
N TYR A 61 -14.65 -16.77 -3.66
CA TYR A 61 -13.31 -16.39 -3.21
C TYR A 61 -12.63 -15.43 -4.19
N GLU A 62 -12.63 -15.72 -5.50
CA GLU A 62 -12.03 -14.84 -6.51
C GLU A 62 -12.74 -13.48 -6.58
N LYS A 63 -14.07 -13.45 -6.48
CA LYS A 63 -14.84 -12.20 -6.45
C LYS A 63 -14.49 -11.34 -5.23
N PHE A 64 -14.43 -11.98 -4.06
CA PHE A 64 -14.08 -11.33 -2.80
C PHE A 64 -12.65 -10.74 -2.87
N THR A 65 -11.65 -11.58 -3.16
CA THR A 65 -10.24 -11.15 -3.20
C THR A 65 -10.00 -10.11 -4.29
N THR A 66 -10.60 -10.23 -5.47
CA THR A 66 -10.52 -9.21 -6.54
C THR A 66 -11.07 -7.87 -6.06
N ARG A 67 -12.21 -7.87 -5.36
CA ARG A 67 -12.82 -6.63 -4.88
C ARG A 67 -12.01 -5.99 -3.75
N ALA A 68 -11.57 -6.78 -2.76
CA ALA A 68 -10.75 -6.29 -1.66
C ALA A 68 -9.41 -5.72 -2.16
N ASN A 69 -8.74 -6.44 -3.06
CA ASN A 69 -7.50 -5.99 -3.71
C ASN A 69 -7.70 -4.69 -4.50
N GLY A 70 -8.83 -4.54 -5.19
CA GLY A 70 -9.16 -3.30 -5.90
C GLY A 70 -9.28 -2.10 -4.97
N ILE A 71 -9.96 -2.26 -3.82
CA ILE A 71 -10.12 -1.18 -2.83
C ILE A 71 -8.77 -0.77 -2.26
N CYS A 72 -7.95 -1.73 -1.82
CA CYS A 72 -6.65 -1.39 -1.24
C CYS A 72 -5.66 -0.82 -2.26
N LYS A 73 -5.69 -1.30 -3.50
CA LYS A 73 -4.90 -0.70 -4.57
C LYS A 73 -5.28 0.77 -4.80
N GLU A 74 -6.57 1.07 -4.85
CA GLU A 74 -7.06 2.44 -5.02
C GLU A 74 -6.63 3.35 -3.86
N ALA A 75 -6.72 2.85 -2.62
CA ALA A 75 -6.26 3.58 -1.43
C ALA A 75 -4.75 3.86 -1.49
N ASN A 76 -3.93 2.86 -1.82
CA ASN A 76 -2.49 3.02 -1.98
C ASN A 76 -2.13 4.03 -3.08
N GLU A 77 -2.84 4.00 -4.22
CA GLU A 77 -2.66 4.98 -5.29
C GLU A 77 -2.98 6.40 -4.83
N GLN A 78 -4.06 6.58 -4.04
CA GLN A 78 -4.41 7.88 -3.45
C GLN A 78 -3.36 8.37 -2.43
N VAL A 79 -2.88 7.50 -1.54
CA VAL A 79 -1.81 7.83 -0.58
C VAL A 79 -0.52 8.18 -1.31
N SER A 80 -0.14 7.41 -2.32
CA SER A 80 1.06 7.65 -3.14
C SER A 80 1.00 8.94 -3.95
N ALA A 81 -0.22 9.43 -4.25
CA ALA A 81 -0.43 10.71 -4.90
C ALA A 81 -0.30 11.91 -3.95
N LEU A 82 -0.24 11.68 -2.64
CA LEU A 82 0.01 12.74 -1.67
C LEU A 82 1.49 13.15 -1.69
N THR A 83 1.75 14.45 -1.76
CA THR A 83 3.10 14.99 -1.56
C THR A 83 3.45 14.96 -0.08
N TYR A 84 4.51 14.23 0.28
CA TYR A 84 5.08 14.28 1.62
C TYR A 84 5.73 15.66 1.85
N PRO A 85 5.47 16.36 2.96
CA PRO A 85 5.80 17.77 3.11
C PRO A 85 7.29 18.07 3.36
N ILE A 86 8.09 17.07 3.73
CA ILE A 86 9.51 17.25 4.04
C ILE A 86 10.40 16.36 3.16
N GLU A 87 11.49 16.92 2.64
CA GLU A 87 12.59 16.16 2.04
C GLU A 87 13.65 15.95 3.12
N GLY A 88 13.69 14.78 3.76
CA GLY A 88 14.70 14.45 4.79
C GLY A 88 14.17 13.69 6.00
N GLN A 89 15.02 13.50 7.02
CA GLN A 89 14.62 12.82 8.27
C GLN A 89 13.90 13.80 9.21
N ILE A 90 12.83 13.35 9.88
CA ILE A 90 12.11 14.15 10.88
C ILE A 90 13.04 14.69 11.99
N SER A 91 14.10 13.94 12.33
CA SER A 91 15.11 14.34 13.32
C SER A 91 15.93 15.57 12.93
N GLU A 92 15.97 15.93 11.64
CA GLU A 92 16.63 17.14 11.14
C GLU A 92 15.67 18.32 11.01
N VAL A 93 14.36 18.08 11.13
CA VAL A 93 13.32 19.10 10.94
C VAL A 93 12.95 19.72 12.28
N GLU A 94 13.82 20.60 12.78
CA GLU A 94 13.61 21.34 14.04
C GLU A 94 12.60 22.51 13.93
N ALA A 95 12.09 22.82 12.74
CA ALA A 95 11.19 23.94 12.55
C ALA A 95 9.74 23.53 12.86
N ALA A 96 9.12 24.11 13.89
CA ALA A 96 7.72 23.84 14.28
C ALA A 96 6.68 23.93 13.15
N GLY A 97 6.99 24.62 12.03
CA GLY A 97 6.16 24.62 10.83
C GLY A 97 6.04 23.25 10.16
N SER A 98 7.06 22.40 10.22
CA SER A 98 7.07 21.09 9.58
C SER A 98 6.16 20.08 10.27
N TYR A 99 6.06 20.11 11.60
CA TYR A 99 5.19 19.17 12.34
C TYR A 99 3.72 19.38 12.01
N GLN A 100 3.30 20.63 11.79
CA GLN A 100 1.96 20.94 11.34
C GLN A 100 1.70 20.37 9.95
N GLU A 101 2.64 20.55 9.00
CA GLU A 101 2.52 20.02 7.64
C GLU A 101 2.49 18.48 7.62
N ILE A 102 3.32 17.82 8.44
CA ILE A 102 3.32 16.36 8.57
C ILE A 102 2.00 15.89 9.19
N ALA A 103 1.50 16.54 10.24
CA ALA A 103 0.22 16.18 10.83
C ALA A 103 -0.95 16.33 9.83
N GLU A 104 -0.93 17.36 8.98
CA GLU A 104 -1.91 17.52 7.90
C GLU A 104 -1.79 16.45 6.81
N TYR A 105 -0.57 16.01 6.49
CA TYR A 105 -0.35 14.86 5.62
C TYR A 105 -0.95 13.57 6.24
N LEU A 106 -0.67 13.29 7.51
CA LEU A 106 -1.16 12.09 8.19
C LEU A 106 -2.70 12.05 8.28
N GLU A 107 -3.38 13.18 8.48
CA GLU A 107 -4.86 13.21 8.43
C GLU A 107 -5.42 12.86 7.05
N LYS A 108 -4.74 13.25 5.97
CA LYS A 108 -5.15 12.87 4.62
C LYS A 108 -5.01 11.36 4.43
N VAL A 109 -3.92 10.77 4.92
CA VAL A 109 -3.73 9.30 4.94
C VAL A 109 -4.85 8.62 5.74
N VAL A 110 -5.13 9.08 6.96
CA VAL A 110 -6.23 8.58 7.80
C VAL A 110 -7.58 8.64 7.09
N THR A 111 -7.84 9.70 6.32
CA THR A 111 -9.10 9.85 5.58
C THR A 111 -9.20 8.84 4.44
N ILE A 112 -8.12 8.62 3.69
CA ILE A 112 -8.06 7.66 2.58
C ILE A 112 -8.23 6.23 3.12
N GLU A 113 -7.43 5.85 4.11
CA GLU A 113 -7.46 4.51 4.71
C GLU A 113 -8.78 4.23 5.43
N GLY A 114 -9.35 5.23 6.10
CA GLY A 114 -10.69 5.14 6.71
C GLY A 114 -11.77 4.85 5.67
N THR A 115 -11.70 5.50 4.51
CA THR A 115 -12.61 5.24 3.39
C THR A 115 -12.44 3.82 2.86
N ALA A 116 -11.19 3.35 2.72
CA ALA A 116 -10.90 1.98 2.28
C ALA A 116 -11.46 0.95 3.27
N LEU A 117 -11.24 1.14 4.57
CA LEU A 117 -11.79 0.30 5.64
C LEU A 117 -13.32 0.25 5.58
N ASP A 118 -13.99 1.38 5.38
CA ASP A 118 -15.45 1.43 5.27
C ASP A 118 -15.97 0.72 4.01
N GLN A 119 -15.20 0.70 2.91
CA GLN A 119 -15.53 -0.07 1.71
C GLN A 119 -15.26 -1.58 1.87
N LEU A 120 -14.28 -1.96 2.69
CA LEU A 120 -13.92 -3.36 2.94
C LEU A 120 -14.89 -4.05 3.90
N ARG A 121 -15.34 -3.36 4.96
CA ARG A 121 -16.28 -3.89 5.97
C ARG A 121 -17.54 -4.58 5.42
N PRO A 122 -18.24 -4.04 4.40
CA PRO A 122 -19.45 -4.67 3.87
C PRO A 122 -19.16 -5.83 2.91
N LEU A 123 -17.89 -6.13 2.56
CA LEU A 123 -17.58 -7.26 1.69
C LEU A 123 -17.90 -8.57 2.41
N PRO A 124 -18.68 -9.49 1.82
CA PRO A 124 -18.92 -10.80 2.41
C PRO A 124 -17.73 -11.72 2.14
N PRO A 125 -16.88 -12.05 3.13
CA PRO A 125 -15.80 -13.00 2.92
C PRO A 125 -16.37 -14.42 2.72
N PRO A 126 -15.62 -15.31 2.03
CA PRO A 126 -15.83 -16.75 2.14
C PRO A 126 -15.89 -17.19 3.60
N LYS A 127 -16.67 -18.23 3.90
CA LYS A 127 -16.88 -18.67 5.28
C LYS A 127 -15.55 -19.05 5.97
N GLU A 128 -14.64 -19.65 5.21
CA GLU A 128 -13.33 -20.09 5.65
C GLU A 128 -12.40 -18.91 5.99
N GLU A 129 -12.61 -17.74 5.37
CA GLU A 129 -11.78 -16.54 5.54
C GLU A 129 -12.40 -15.50 6.48
N ALA A 130 -13.62 -15.74 6.97
CA ALA A 130 -14.40 -14.74 7.69
C ALA A 130 -13.72 -14.27 8.99
N GLU A 131 -13.08 -15.18 9.71
CA GLU A 131 -12.34 -14.87 10.95
C GLU A 131 -11.09 -14.03 10.63
N ILE A 132 -10.22 -14.52 9.75
CA ILE A 132 -8.98 -13.86 9.35
C ILE A 132 -9.26 -12.48 8.75
N PHE A 133 -10.29 -12.35 7.91
CA PHE A 133 -10.69 -11.05 7.36
C PHE A 133 -11.20 -10.10 8.44
N GLY A 134 -11.94 -10.59 9.44
CA GLY A 134 -12.38 -9.79 10.58
C GLY A 134 -11.22 -9.28 11.43
N GLU A 135 -10.21 -10.12 11.66
CA GLU A 135 -8.96 -9.73 12.34
C GLU A 135 -8.20 -8.69 11.53
N PHE A 136 -8.06 -8.89 10.21
CA PHE A 136 -7.43 -7.91 9.31
C PHE A 136 -8.12 -6.54 9.39
N LEU A 137 -9.45 -6.48 9.34
CA LEU A 137 -10.19 -5.22 9.43
C LEU A 137 -10.02 -4.55 10.80
N SER A 138 -9.86 -5.34 11.86
CA SER A 138 -9.61 -4.84 13.22
C SER A 138 -8.20 -4.24 13.32
N ALA A 139 -7.19 -4.92 12.79
CA ALA A 139 -5.81 -4.43 12.73
C ALA A 139 -5.69 -3.16 11.88
N LEU A 140 -6.34 -3.10 10.71
CA LEU A 140 -6.41 -1.89 9.88
C LEU A 140 -7.08 -0.73 10.64
N GLY A 141 -8.14 -1.00 11.40
CA GLY A 141 -8.79 -0.02 12.27
C GLY A 141 -7.84 0.52 13.35
N GLU A 142 -7.11 -0.36 14.04
CA GLU A 142 -6.11 0.06 15.04
C GLU A 142 -4.98 0.89 14.41
N PHE A 143 -4.50 0.48 13.24
CA PHE A 143 -3.47 1.22 12.51
C PHE A 143 -3.92 2.66 12.21
N ILE A 144 -5.14 2.85 11.72
CA ILE A 144 -5.70 4.18 11.43
C ILE A 144 -5.79 5.05 12.70
N GLU A 145 -6.14 4.47 13.86
CA GLU A 145 -6.16 5.21 15.12
C GLU A 145 -4.74 5.60 15.60
N LEU A 146 -3.74 4.75 15.36
CA LEU A 146 -2.33 5.07 15.65
C LEU A 146 -1.84 6.23 14.79
N VAL A 147 -2.11 6.21 13.48
CA VAL A 147 -1.72 7.33 12.58
C VAL A 147 -2.44 8.63 12.97
N ARG A 148 -3.71 8.56 13.38
CA ARG A 148 -4.42 9.73 13.92
C ARG A 148 -3.78 10.26 15.20
N ARG A 149 -3.33 9.37 16.08
CA ARG A 149 -2.60 9.74 17.31
C ARG A 149 -1.27 10.41 16.96
N GLU A 150 -0.51 9.88 16.01
CA GLU A 150 0.73 10.50 15.52
C GLU A 150 0.50 11.95 15.07
N ALA A 151 -0.54 12.19 14.28
CA ALA A 151 -0.91 13.53 13.84
C ALA A 151 -1.26 14.45 15.03
N GLY A 152 -1.98 13.93 16.03
CA GLY A 152 -2.30 14.65 17.27
C GLY A 152 -1.05 14.99 18.09
N ASP A 153 -0.13 14.05 18.23
CA ASP A 153 1.10 14.22 18.98
C ASP A 153 2.05 15.23 18.31
N LEU A 154 2.17 15.20 16.98
CA LEU A 154 2.93 16.21 16.23
C LEU A 154 2.38 17.62 16.43
N ARG A 155 1.06 17.81 16.38
CA ARG A 155 0.42 19.12 16.66
C ARG A 155 0.66 19.58 18.09
N ALA A 156 0.71 18.65 19.04
CA ALA A 156 0.97 18.95 20.44
C ALA A 156 2.47 19.16 20.75
N GLY A 157 3.37 18.91 19.79
CA GLY A 157 4.81 18.87 20.03
C GLY A 157 5.25 17.72 20.95
N ASN A 158 4.44 16.66 21.06
CA ASN A 158 4.68 15.49 21.88
C ASN A 158 5.50 14.44 21.11
N LEU A 159 6.79 14.69 20.91
CA LEU A 159 7.65 13.80 20.13
C LEU A 159 7.76 12.38 20.71
N THR A 160 7.73 12.23 22.03
CA THR A 160 7.74 10.90 22.67
C THR A 160 6.46 10.11 22.37
N GLY A 161 5.30 10.77 22.35
CA GLY A 161 4.04 10.12 21.95
C GLY A 161 4.02 9.74 20.47
N TYR A 162 4.57 10.60 19.61
CA TYR A 162 4.77 10.30 18.20
C TYR A 162 5.66 9.06 18.01
N GLU A 163 6.82 9.01 18.66
CA GLU A 163 7.75 7.86 18.57
C GLU A 163 7.12 6.55 19.06
N ASP A 164 6.38 6.57 20.19
CA ASP A 164 5.64 5.40 20.68
C ASP A 164 4.58 4.91 19.68
N SER A 165 3.84 5.86 19.09
CA SER A 165 2.80 5.55 18.11
C SER A 165 3.39 4.93 16.85
N VAL A 166 4.50 5.48 16.32
CA VAL A 166 5.22 4.92 15.16
C VAL A 166 5.71 3.51 15.44
N GLN A 167 6.34 3.27 16.61
CA GLN A 167 6.85 1.96 16.97
C GLN A 167 5.72 0.91 17.05
N ARG A 168 4.59 1.28 17.63
CA ARG A 168 3.40 0.42 17.67
C ARG A 168 2.78 0.23 16.28
N GLY A 169 2.76 1.27 15.47
CA GLY A 169 2.27 1.25 14.09
C GLY A 169 2.97 0.18 13.25
N HIS A 170 4.30 0.06 13.37
CA HIS A 170 5.06 -0.99 12.69
C HIS A 170 4.66 -2.41 13.08
N ALA A 171 4.34 -2.65 14.36
CA ALA A 171 3.90 -3.97 14.80
C ALA A 171 2.52 -4.32 14.23
N VAL A 172 1.57 -3.36 14.29
CA VAL A 172 0.23 -3.53 13.74
C VAL A 172 0.26 -3.67 12.21
N GLU A 173 1.13 -2.94 11.51
CA GLU A 173 1.30 -3.05 10.07
C GLU A 173 1.79 -4.45 9.67
N ALA A 174 2.77 -5.00 10.40
CA ALA A 174 3.28 -6.35 10.14
C ALA A 174 2.20 -7.43 10.33
N GLU A 175 1.40 -7.31 11.40
CA GLU A 175 0.25 -8.19 11.66
C GLU A 175 -0.82 -8.05 10.58
N MET A 176 -1.20 -6.82 10.23
CA MET A 176 -2.16 -6.53 9.17
C MET A 176 -1.72 -7.12 7.82
N SER A 177 -0.44 -6.98 7.46
CA SER A 177 0.12 -7.54 6.23
C SER A 177 0.06 -9.07 6.21
N LEU A 178 0.36 -9.71 7.34
CA LEU A 178 0.25 -11.16 7.49
C LEU A 178 -1.21 -11.61 7.30
N LEU A 179 -2.16 -11.00 8.00
CA LEU A 179 -3.59 -11.34 7.92
C LEU A 179 -4.16 -11.11 6.51
N ALA A 180 -3.80 -10.00 5.87
CA ALA A 180 -4.18 -9.72 4.49
C ALA A 180 -3.69 -10.82 3.54
N SER A 181 -2.42 -11.24 3.67
CA SER A 181 -1.84 -12.29 2.84
C SER A 181 -2.54 -13.65 3.02
N GLN A 182 -2.93 -13.98 4.26
CA GLN A 182 -3.67 -15.20 4.58
C GLN A 182 -5.07 -15.18 3.95
N ALA A 183 -5.75 -14.02 3.96
CA ALA A 183 -7.04 -13.81 3.30
C ALA A 183 -6.95 -13.67 1.77
N GLY A 184 -5.76 -13.82 1.16
CA GLY A 184 -5.56 -13.69 -0.29
C GLY A 184 -5.55 -12.25 -0.80
N ILE A 185 -5.41 -11.27 0.09
CA ILE A 185 -5.38 -9.85 -0.21
C ILE A 185 -3.92 -9.37 -0.24
N ARG A 186 -3.47 -8.88 -1.39
CA ARG A 186 -2.06 -8.56 -1.69
C ARG A 186 -1.75 -7.06 -1.70
N HIS A 187 -2.77 -6.22 -1.88
CA HIS A 187 -2.57 -4.77 -2.00
C HIS A 187 -2.88 -3.99 -0.72
N CYS A 188 -3.34 -4.62 0.36
CA CYS A 188 -3.56 -3.92 1.62
C CYS A 188 -2.26 -3.91 2.43
N GLY A 189 -1.56 -2.77 2.38
CA GLY A 189 -0.31 -2.53 3.09
C GLY A 189 0.42 -1.32 2.49
N LEU A 190 0.90 -0.41 3.34
CA LEU A 190 1.65 0.79 2.91
C LEU A 190 2.94 0.43 2.17
N MET A 191 3.51 -0.73 2.48
CA MET A 191 4.72 -1.25 1.86
C MET A 191 4.52 -1.91 0.50
N GLY A 192 3.28 -1.95 -0.03
CA GLY A 192 2.90 -2.42 -1.37
C GLY A 192 4.00 -3.15 -2.13
N ALA A 193 4.38 -4.34 -1.67
CA ALA A 193 5.37 -5.13 -2.39
C ALA A 193 4.72 -5.54 -3.72
N PRO A 194 5.32 -5.21 -4.88
CA PRO A 194 4.78 -5.57 -6.18
C PRO A 194 4.62 -7.09 -6.35
#